data_AF-A0A2I3EGK8-F1
#
_entry.id   AF-A0A2I3EGK8-F1
#
_cell.length_a   1.000
_cell.length_b   1.000
_cell.length_c   1.000
_cell.angle_alpha   90.00
_cell.angle_beta   90.00
_cell.angle_gamma   90.00
#
_symmetry.space_group_name_H-M   'P 1'
#
loop_
_entity.id
_entity.type
_entity.pdbx_description
1 polymer ?
#
loop_
_entity_poly.entity_id
_entity_poly.type
_entity_poly.pdbx_seq_one_letter_code
_entity_poly.pdbx_strand_id
1 'polypeptide(L)' 'MESINARIRRAVNARGHFPTDAAALKCVYMAIMSIDPTGRGRKRWSNRWKEALNAFDITFDGRLSAARK' A
#
# COMPACT_ATOMS: atom_id res chain seq x y z
N MET A 1 1.96 5.46 -8.02
CA MET A 1 0.58 5.95 -7.77
C MET A 1 -0.41 5.48 -8.82
N GLU A 2 -0.12 5.64 -10.11
CA GLU A 2 -1.09 5.35 -11.16
C GLU A 2 -1.54 3.87 -11.24
N SER A 3 -0.67 2.92 -10.90
CA SER A 3 -1.04 1.49 -10.83
C SER A 3 -2.16 1.19 -9.84
N ILE A 4 -2.24 1.94 -8.73
CA ILE A 4 -3.29 1.81 -7.73
C ILE A 4 -4.57 2.47 -8.26
N ASN A 5 -4.45 3.70 -8.77
CA ASN A 5 -5.58 4.44 -9.34
C ASN A 5 -6.26 3.66 -10.47
N ALA A 6 -5.49 3.07 -11.39
CA ALA A 6 -6.03 2.26 -12.48
C ALA A 6 -6.84 1.05 -11.96
N ARG A 7 -6.37 0.38 -10.90
CA ARG A 7 -7.09 -0.74 -10.29
C ARG A 7 -8.37 -0.31 -9.58
N ILE A 8 -8.32 0.81 -8.85
CA ILE A 8 -9.50 1.38 -8.19
C ILE A 8 -10.55 1.78 -9.25
N ARG A 9 -10.14 2.51 -10.29
CA ARG A 9 -11.04 2.89 -11.41
C ARG A 9 -11.67 1.66 -12.06
N ARG A 10 -10.88 0.61 -12.32
CA ARG A 10 -11.41 -0.66 -12.86
C ARG A 10 -12.46 -1.29 -11.93
N ALA A 11 -12.20 -1.35 -10.62
CA ALA A 11 -13.10 -1.96 -9.65
C ALA A 11 -14.40 -1.15 -9.43
N VAL A 12 -14.33 0.18 -9.55
CA VAL A 12 -15.45 1.10 -9.46
C VAL A 12 -16.30 1.04 -10.74
N ASN A 13 -15.67 1.15 -11.91
CA ASN A 13 -16.37 1.10 -13.21
C ASN A 13 -17.09 -0.23 -13.44
N ALA A 14 -16.54 -1.34 -12.95
CA ALA A 14 -17.19 -2.65 -13.03
C ALA A 14 -18.47 -2.76 -12.18
N ARG A 15 -18.66 -1.89 -11.18
CA ARG A 15 -19.84 -1.90 -10.30
C ARG A 15 -20.89 -0.86 -10.69
N GLY A 16 -20.50 0.24 -11.33
CA GLY A 16 -21.44 1.30 -11.71
C GLY A 16 -21.91 2.12 -10.52
N HIS A 17 -23.23 2.33 -10.40
CA HIS A 17 -23.82 3.10 -9.29
C HIS A 17 -23.77 2.33 -7.97
N PHE A 18 -23.48 3.04 -6.87
CA PHE A 18 -23.48 2.48 -5.53
C PHE A 18 -24.72 2.91 -4.76
N PRO A 19 -25.39 1.99 -4.05
CA PRO A 19 -26.60 2.30 -3.30
C PRO A 19 -26.35 3.14 -2.03
N THR A 20 -25.12 3.11 -1.51
CA THR A 20 -24.69 3.88 -0.32
C THR A 20 -23.18 4.17 -0.38
N ASP A 21 -22.75 5.19 0.37
CA ASP A 21 -21.32 5.51 0.54
C ASP A 21 -20.53 4.35 1.17
N ALA A 22 -21.16 3.62 2.10
CA ALA A 22 -20.55 2.46 2.72
C ALA A 22 -20.26 1.34 1.69
N ALA A 23 -21.16 1.14 0.71
CA ALA A 23 -20.94 0.17 -0.36
C ALA A 23 -19.80 0.60 -1.29
N ALA A 24 -19.70 1.90 -1.61
CA ALA A 24 -18.59 2.45 -2.38
C ALA A 24 -17.25 2.30 -1.64
N LEU A 25 -17.20 2.63 -0.35
CA LEU A 25 -16.02 2.48 0.49
C LEU A 25 -15.57 1.02 0.57
N LYS A 26 -16.51 0.08 0.77
CA LYS A 26 -16.21 -1.35 0.79
C LYS A 26 -15.62 -1.83 -0.54
N CYS A 27 -16.11 -1.33 -1.67
CA CYS A 27 -15.53 -1.62 -2.99
C CYS A 27 -14.06 -1.18 -3.08
N VAL A 28 -13.76 0.07 -2.70
CA VAL A 28 -12.39 0.59 -2.73
C VAL A 28 -11.48 -0.18 -1.76
N TYR A 29 -11.96 -0.46 -0.55
CA TYR A 29 -11.24 -1.27 0.43
C TYR A 29 -10.84 -2.64 -0.14
N MET A 30 -11.81 -3.37 -0.71
CA MET A 30 -11.54 -4.68 -1.31
C MET A 30 -10.57 -4.58 -2.50
N ALA A 31 -10.66 -3.52 -3.31
CA ALA A 31 -9.74 -3.29 -4.43
C ALA A 31 -8.30 -3.08 -3.93
N ILE A 32 -8.10 -2.32 -2.85
CA ILE A 32 -6.79 -2.08 -2.24
C ILE A 32 -6.25 -3.37 -1.61
N MET A 33 -7.05 -4.08 -0.83
CA MET A 33 -6.63 -5.32 -0.16
C MET A 33 -6.26 -6.43 -1.16
N SER A 34 -6.85 -6.41 -2.36
CA SER A 34 -6.50 -7.33 -3.45
C SER A 34 -5.12 -7.05 -4.09
N ILE A 35 -4.42 -5.97 -3.72
CA ILE A 35 -3.15 -5.59 -4.35
C ILE A 35 -2.04 -6.59 -4.05
N ASP A 36 -1.94 -7.01 -2.79
CA ASP A 36 -0.98 -8.01 -2.34
C ASP A 36 -1.64 -8.92 -1.30
N PRO A 37 -2.61 -9.76 -1.72
CA PRO A 37 -3.44 -10.52 -0.79
C PRO A 37 -2.65 -11.56 0.01
N THR A 38 -1.42 -11.85 -0.42
CA THR A 38 -0.51 -12.82 0.23
C THR A 38 0.69 -12.14 0.92
N GLY A 39 0.83 -10.82 0.83
CA GLY A 39 1.98 -10.09 1.37
C GLY A 39 3.33 -10.39 0.68
N ARG A 40 3.34 -11.20 -0.38
CA ARG A 40 4.56 -11.65 -1.07
C ARG A 40 5.24 -10.52 -1.81
N GLY A 41 4.46 -9.58 -2.35
CA GLY A 41 4.99 -8.36 -2.95
C GLY A 41 5.75 -7.55 -1.91
N ARG A 42 5.10 -7.22 -0.79
CA ARG A 42 5.70 -6.47 0.33
C ARG A 42 6.99 -7.11 0.84
N LYS A 43 6.99 -8.44 1.02
CA LYS A 43 8.18 -9.18 1.47
C LYS A 43 9.35 -9.08 0.47
N ARG A 44 9.07 -9.26 -0.83
CA ARG A 44 10.08 -9.12 -1.89
C ARG A 44 10.70 -7.72 -1.91
N TRP A 45 9.87 -6.69 -1.79
CA TRP A 45 10.34 -5.30 -1.81
C TRP A 45 11.17 -4.95 -0.58
N SER A 46 10.73 -5.34 0.63
CA SER A 46 11.44 -5.01 1.88
C SER A 46 12.89 -5.51 1.91
N ASN A 47 13.18 -6.67 1.33
CA ASN A 47 14.54 -7.22 1.27
C ASN A 47 15.53 -6.34 0.48
N ARG A 48 15.03 -5.44 -0.39
CA ARG A 48 15.86 -4.56 -1.23
C ARG A 48 16.18 -3.21 -0.57
N TRP A 49 15.66 -2.95 0.63
CA TRP A 49 15.75 -1.63 1.27
C TRP A 49 16.90 -1.48 2.27
N LYS A 50 17.71 -2.50 2.50
CA LYS A 50 18.75 -2.47 3.56
C LYS A 50 19.73 -1.31 3.41
N GLU A 51 20.26 -1.08 2.21
CA GLU A 51 21.22 0.01 1.97
C GLU A 51 20.56 1.39 2.12
N ALA A 52 19.36 1.57 1.58
CA ALA A 52 18.60 2.81 1.72
C ALA A 52 18.28 3.10 3.19
N LEU A 53 17.90 2.08 3.97
CA LEU A 53 17.65 2.20 5.40
C LEU A 53 18.90 2.63 6.18
N ASN A 54 20.08 2.11 5.83
CA ASN A 54 21.33 2.56 6.45
C ASN A 54 21.61 4.05 6.15
N ALA A 55 21.39 4.49 4.91
CA ALA A 55 21.54 5.90 4.54
C ALA A 55 20.53 6.80 5.28
N PHE A 56 19.30 6.34 5.47
CA PHE A 56 18.31 7.08 6.25
C PHE A 56 18.63 7.11 7.74
N ASP A 57 19.16 6.02 8.31
CA ASP A 57 19.61 5.98 9.70
C ASP A 57 20.70 7.04 9.96
N ILE A 58 21.60 7.29 9.00
CA ILE A 58 22.62 8.36 9.07
C ILE A 58 21.99 9.75 8.89
N THR A 59 21.14 9.92 7.88
CA THR A 59 20.58 11.23 7.50
C THR A 59 19.56 11.74 8.52
N PHE A 60 18.84 10.82 9.17
CA PHE A 60 17.77 11.09 10.12
C PHE A 60 18.07 10.41 11.45
N ASP A 61 19.25 10.69 12.01
CA ASP A 61 19.71 10.08 13.25
C ASP A 61 18.68 10.22 14.39
N GLY A 62 18.56 9.18 15.20
CA GLY A 62 17.60 9.06 16.30
C GLY A 62 16.12 8.90 15.91
N ARG A 63 15.72 9.06 14.63
CA ARG A 63 14.30 8.94 14.21
C ARG A 63 13.88 7.51 13.87
N LEU A 64 14.77 6.75 13.24
CA LEU A 64 14.48 5.39 12.76
C LEU A 64 14.94 4.30 13.74
N SER A 65 16.04 4.54 14.44
CA SER A 65 16.61 3.65 15.46
C SER A 65 15.78 3.58 16.75
N ALA A 66 14.95 4.58 17.03
CA ALA A 66 14.08 4.61 18.23
C ALA A 66 13.06 3.45 18.27
N ALA A 67 12.66 2.90 17.12
CA ALA A 67 11.76 1.75 17.03
C ALA A 67 12.48 0.39 17.10
N ARG A 68 13.82 0.36 17.08
CA ARG A 68 14.66 -0.84 17.12
C ARG A 68 15.33 -0.95 18.50
N LYS A 69 14.52 -1.09 19.55
CA LYS A 69 14.96 -1.49 20.90
C LYS A 69 14.44 -2.88 21.20
#